data_AF-A0A7C4N0U6-F1
#
_entry.id   AF-A0A7C4N0U6-F1
#
_cell.length_a   1.000
_cell.length_b   1.000
_cell.length_c   1.000
_cell.angle_alpha   90.00
_cell.angle_beta   90.00
_cell.angle_gamma   90.00
#
_symmetry.space_group_name_H-M   'P 1'
#
loop_
_entity.id
_entity.type
_entity.pdbx_description
1 polymer ?
#
loop_
_entity_poly.entity_id
_entity_poly.type
_entity_poly.pdbx_seq_one_letter_code
_entity_poly.pdbx_strand_id
1 'polypeptide(L)'
;MPGSTSRNQLAPVEGRPSHQWRLNPWSDYPRRSLGAAAAAVAFGAVVLWASGQWLWAGLGGALLLAAQWSSLLPADYEIDERGLARTVLGRRVFLPWREVRGYQRHGNELLLFTRI
;
A
#
# COMPACT_ATOMS: atom_id res chain seq x y z
N MET A 1 -16.24 -2.63 -28.61
CA MET A 1 -16.69 -1.44 -27.85
C MET A 1 -15.78 -1.24 -26.66
N PRO A 2 -14.96 -0.18 -26.62
CA PRO A 2 -14.09 0.10 -25.48
C PRO A 2 -14.92 0.72 -24.35
N GLY A 3 -14.94 0.04 -23.20
CA GLY A 3 -15.62 0.49 -21.99
C GLY A 3 -15.00 1.77 -21.47
N SER A 4 -15.85 2.77 -21.26
CA SER A 4 -15.54 4.04 -20.62
C SER A 4 -14.99 3.81 -19.22
N THR A 5 -13.67 3.87 -19.08
CA THR A 5 -12.99 4.08 -17.81
C THR A 5 -13.40 5.46 -17.28
N SER A 6 -14.57 5.52 -16.65
CA SER A 6 -15.01 6.66 -15.84
C SER A 6 -14.04 6.80 -14.69
N ARG A 7 -12.96 7.51 -14.97
CA ARG A 7 -12.02 8.06 -14.01
C ARG A 7 -12.83 9.10 -13.24
N ASN A 8 -13.58 8.62 -12.24
CA ASN A 8 -14.20 9.42 -11.20
C ASN A 8 -13.10 10.16 -10.44
N GLN A 9 -12.57 11.22 -11.05
CA GLN A 9 -12.01 12.35 -10.35
C GLN A 9 -13.20 13.00 -9.64
N LEU A 10 -13.55 12.44 -8.48
CA LEU A 10 -14.32 13.16 -7.49
C LEU A 10 -13.45 14.37 -7.13
N ALA A 11 -13.75 15.50 -7.75
CA ALA A 11 -13.26 16.78 -7.27
C ALA A 11 -13.59 16.87 -5.78
N PRO A 12 -12.67 17.35 -4.93
CA PRO A 12 -12.97 17.58 -3.53
C PRO A 12 -14.21 18.46 -3.46
N VAL A 13 -15.28 17.94 -2.87
CA VAL A 13 -16.52 18.70 -2.68
C VAL A 13 -16.22 19.73 -1.59
N GLU A 14 -15.87 20.95 -1.99
CA GLU A 14 -15.67 22.08 -1.07
C GLU A 14 -16.88 22.19 -0.14
N GLY A 15 -16.65 22.03 1.16
CA GLY A 15 -17.68 22.17 2.21
C GLY A 15 -18.08 20.90 2.94
N ARG A 16 -17.57 19.71 2.59
CA ARG A 16 -17.75 18.51 3.44
C ARG A 16 -16.53 18.26 4.32
N PRO A 17 -16.73 17.84 5.59
CA PRO A 17 -15.63 17.42 6.43
C PRO A 17 -15.04 16.11 5.89
N SER A 18 -14.03 16.20 5.02
CA SER A 18 -13.22 15.05 4.63
C SER A 18 -11.96 15.00 5.47
N HIS A 19 -11.73 13.86 6.12
CA HIS A 19 -10.49 13.66 6.86
C HIS A 19 -9.46 13.06 5.91
N GLN A 20 -8.45 13.86 5.57
CA GLN A 20 -7.30 13.38 4.82
C GLN A 20 -6.23 12.93 5.81
N TRP A 21 -5.64 11.77 5.55
CA TRP A 21 -4.52 11.26 6.31
C TRP A 21 -3.51 10.64 5.36
N ARG A 22 -2.26 11.07 5.48
CA ARG A 22 -1.16 10.55 4.67
C ARG A 22 -0.34 9.61 5.52
N LEU A 23 -0.27 8.35 5.10
CA LEU A 23 0.59 7.36 5.71
C LEU A 23 1.97 7.42 5.06
N ASN A 24 3.00 7.71 5.85
CA ASN A 24 4.37 7.61 5.42
C ASN A 24 5.05 6.42 6.13
N PRO A 25 5.22 5.27 5.46
CA PRO A 25 5.72 4.06 6.12
C PRO A 25 7.09 4.25 6.78
N TRP A 26 7.94 5.12 6.22
CA TRP A 26 9.26 5.42 6.77
C TRP A 26 9.22 6.19 8.10
N SER A 27 8.20 7.02 8.29
CA SER A 27 8.02 7.82 9.51
C SER A 27 7.15 7.08 10.54
N ASP A 28 6.07 6.46 10.08
CA ASP A 28 5.05 5.86 10.95
C ASP A 28 5.46 4.46 11.43
N TYR A 29 6.17 3.69 10.59
CA TYR A 29 6.58 2.32 10.89
C TYR A 29 8.06 2.05 10.55
N PRO A 30 9.00 2.84 11.11
CA PRO A 30 10.41 2.80 10.70
C PRO A 30 11.02 1.41 10.86
N ARG A 31 10.69 0.68 11.94
CA ARG A 31 11.21 -0.68 12.18
C ARG A 31 10.73 -1.70 11.16
N ARG A 32 9.47 -1.61 10.71
CA ARG A 32 8.92 -2.53 9.70
C ARG A 32 9.51 -2.22 8.33
N SER A 33 9.63 -0.95 7.96
CA SER A 33 10.26 -0.53 6.71
C SER A 33 11.75 -0.89 6.66
N LEU A 34 12.50 -0.61 7.73
CA LEU A 34 13.89 -1.04 7.87
C LEU A 34 14.02 -2.56 7.86
N GLY A 35 13.14 -3.28 8.56
CA GLY A 35 13.13 -4.74 8.58
C GLY A 35 12.89 -5.33 7.19
N ALA A 36 11.93 -4.79 6.43
CA ALA A 36 11.66 -5.21 5.06
C ALA A 36 12.85 -4.93 4.13
N ALA A 37 13.48 -3.75 4.25
CA ALA A 37 14.67 -3.41 3.48
C ALA A 37 15.86 -4.32 3.84
N ALA A 38 16.11 -4.55 5.13
CA ALA A 38 17.15 -5.44 5.62
C ALA A 38 16.93 -6.88 5.18
N ALA A 39 15.68 -7.38 5.21
CA ALA A 39 15.34 -8.71 4.73
C ALA A 39 15.62 -8.86 3.23
N ALA A 40 15.32 -7.84 2.41
CA ALA A 40 15.64 -7.84 0.99
C ALA A 40 17.15 -7.91 0.74
N VAL A 41 17.94 -7.11 1.47
CA VAL A 41 19.40 -7.11 1.36
C VAL A 41 19.99 -8.45 1.82
N ALA A 42 19.54 -8.96 2.97
CA ALA A 42 20.00 -10.23 3.52
C ALA A 42 19.70 -11.40 2.57
N PHE A 43 18.50 -11.43 1.98
CA PHE A 43 18.14 -12.45 0.99
C PHE A 43 19.05 -12.38 -0.24
N GLY A 44 19.28 -11.19 -0.79
CA GLY A 44 20.20 -11.00 -1.91
C GLY A 44 21.63 -11.46 -1.59
N ALA A 45 22.13 -11.15 -0.39
CA ALA A 45 23.46 -11.57 0.07
C ALA A 45 23.56 -13.10 0.21
N VAL A 46 22.52 -13.76 0.76
CA VAL A 46 22.48 -15.22 0.88
C VAL A 46 22.48 -15.88 -0.49
N VAL A 47 21.67 -15.39 -1.44
CA VAL A 47 21.64 -15.94 -2.81
C VAL A 47 22.97 -15.73 -3.52
N LEU A 48 23.61 -14.56 -3.35
CA LEU A 48 24.92 -14.28 -3.91
C LEU A 48 25.99 -15.23 -3.36
N TRP A 49 26.01 -15.41 -2.04
CA TRP A 49 26.95 -16.31 -1.36
C TRP A 49 26.75 -17.78 -1.76
N ALA A 50 25.50 -18.24 -1.87
CA ALA A 50 25.19 -19.63 -2.17
C ALA A 50 25.41 -20.00 -3.66
N SER A 51 25.09 -19.09 -4.58
CA SER A 51 25.15 -19.39 -6.02
C SER A 51 26.44 -18.91 -6.69
N GLY A 52 27.13 -17.92 -6.12
CA GLY A 52 28.19 -17.18 -6.80
C GLY A 52 27.72 -16.38 -8.03
N GLN A 53 26.42 -16.43 -8.35
CA GLN A 53 25.84 -15.81 -9.54
C GLN A 53 25.10 -14.53 -9.17
N TRP A 54 25.82 -13.42 -9.32
CA TRP A 54 25.33 -12.04 -9.14
C TRP A 54 24.05 -11.73 -9.91
N LEU A 55 23.84 -12.33 -11.09
CA LEU A 55 22.63 -12.17 -11.89
C LEU A 55 21.37 -12.70 -11.18
N TRP A 56 21.43 -13.93 -10.64
CA TRP A 56 20.30 -14.53 -9.92
C TRP A 56 20.07 -13.87 -8.57
N ALA A 57 21.14 -13.48 -7.87
CA ALA A 57 21.04 -12.71 -6.64
C ALA A 57 20.36 -11.35 -6.87
N GLY A 58 20.76 -10.65 -7.93
CA GLY A 58 20.14 -9.39 -8.35
C GLY A 58 18.67 -9.56 -8.73
N LEU A 59 18.34 -10.59 -9.52
CA LEU A 59 16.97 -10.88 -9.92
C LEU A 59 16.08 -11.21 -8.71
N GLY A 60 16.54 -12.07 -7.80
CA GLY A 60 15.81 -12.43 -6.59
C GLY A 60 15.60 -11.24 -5.65
N GLY A 61 16.65 -10.44 -5.44
CA GLY A 61 16.56 -9.20 -4.67
C GLY A 61 15.58 -8.20 -5.29
N ALA A 62 15.61 -8.01 -6.61
CA ALA A 62 14.70 -7.14 -7.33
C ALA A 62 13.24 -7.64 -7.25
N LEU A 63 13.01 -8.95 -7.36
CA LEU A 63 11.67 -9.54 -7.23
C LEU A 63 11.10 -9.32 -5.82
N LEU A 64 11.95 -9.51 -4.80
CA LEU A 64 11.56 -9.32 -3.41
C LEU A 64 11.25 -7.85 -3.12
N LEU A 65 12.09 -6.94 -3.62
CA LEU A 65 11.85 -5.49 -3.56
C LEU A 65 10.56 -5.11 -4.28
N ALA A 66 10.30 -5.65 -5.46
CA ALA A 66 9.07 -5.40 -6.21
C ALA A 66 7.82 -5.89 -5.46
N ALA A 67 7.89 -7.06 -4.82
CA ALA A 67 6.80 -7.57 -3.98
C ALA A 67 6.56 -6.68 -2.75
N GLN A 68 7.62 -6.17 -2.13
CA GLN A 68 7.57 -5.27 -0.97
C GLN A 68 7.26 -3.81 -1.34
N TRP A 69 7.39 -3.45 -2.62
CA TRP A 69 7.32 -2.07 -3.09
C TRP A 69 6.02 -1.38 -2.66
N SER A 70 4.91 -2.10 -2.72
CA SER A 70 3.59 -1.60 -2.29
C SER A 70 3.53 -1.17 -0.81
N SER A 71 4.37 -1.76 0.04
CA SER A 71 4.46 -1.46 1.48
C SER A 71 5.40 -0.30 1.80
N LEU A 72 6.31 0.03 0.88
CA LEU A 72 7.32 1.09 1.03
C LEU A 72 6.83 2.45 0.50
N LEU A 73 5.72 2.45 -0.22
CA LEU A 73 5.17 3.63 -0.85
C LEU A 73 4.25 4.40 0.10
N PRO A 74 4.29 5.75 0.05
CA PRO A 74 3.30 6.55 0.73
C PRO A 74 1.91 6.27 0.16
N ALA A 75 0.94 6.19 1.05
CA ALA A 75 -0.46 5.99 0.71
C ALA A 75 -1.28 7.14 1.30
N ASP A 76 -2.06 7.79 0.44
CA ASP A 76 -2.97 8.85 0.85
C ASP A 76 -4.34 8.23 1.10
N TYR A 77 -4.91 8.50 2.27
CA TYR A 77 -6.23 8.06 2.67
C TYR A 77 -7.15 9.26 2.81
N GLU A 78 -8.36 9.13 2.30
CA GLU A 78 -9.41 10.12 2.42
C GLU A 78 -10.66 9.42 2.93
N ILE A 79 -11.16 9.87 4.06
CA ILE A 79 -12.36 9.35 4.71
C ILE A 79 -13.45 10.41 4.57
N ASP A 80 -14.58 10.01 3.98
CA ASP A 80 -15.77 10.85 3.82
C ASP A 80 -17.03 10.04 4.16
N GLU A 81 -18.19 10.69 4.20
CA GLU A 81 -19.50 10.08 4.48
C GLU A 81 -19.85 8.92 3.53
N ARG A 82 -19.21 8.85 2.36
CA ARG A 82 -19.48 7.82 1.34
C ARG A 82 -18.61 6.57 1.52
N GLY A 83 -17.42 6.70 2.07
CA GLY A 83 -16.47 5.60 2.15
C GLY A 83 -15.03 6.02 2.47
N LEU A 84 -14.14 5.06 2.31
CA LEU A 84 -12.69 5.22 2.37
C LEU A 84 -12.12 5.22 0.96
N ALA A 85 -11.45 6.30 0.55
CA ALA A 85 -10.60 6.29 -0.63
C ALA A 85 -9.14 6.12 -0.23
N ARG A 86 -8.43 5.23 -0.93
CA ARG A 86 -6.98 5.03 -0.80
C ARG A 86 -6.32 5.32 -2.14
N THR A 87 -5.31 6.17 -2.15
CA THR A 87 -4.50 6.46 -3.33
C THR A 87 -3.07 5.96 -3.10
N VAL A 88 -2.61 5.07 -3.97
CA VAL A 88 -1.23 4.56 -3.98
C VAL A 88 -0.70 4.68 -5.41
N LEU A 89 0.43 5.39 -5.60
CA LEU A 89 1.02 5.64 -6.92
C LEU A 89 0.01 6.20 -7.95
N GLY A 90 -0.87 7.11 -7.54
CA GLY A 90 -1.91 7.66 -8.42
C GLY A 90 -3.04 6.69 -8.77
N ARG A 91 -3.00 5.44 -8.30
CA ARG A 91 -4.14 4.51 -8.38
C ARG A 91 -5.04 4.73 -7.16
N ARG A 92 -6.22 5.29 -7.40
CA ARG A 92 -7.26 5.48 -6.39
C ARG A 92 -8.16 4.23 -6.34
N VAL A 93 -8.33 3.68 -5.16
CA VAL A 93 -9.27 2.61 -4.83
C VAL A 93 -10.27 3.17 -3.85
N PHE A 94 -11.56 3.03 -4.14
CA PHE A 94 -12.64 3.53 -3.29
C PHE A 94 -13.40 2.33 -2.69
N LEU A 95 -13.55 2.35 -1.36
CA LEU A 95 -14.28 1.35 -0.59
C LEU A 95 -15.49 2.03 0.06
N PRO A 96 -16.72 1.86 -0.47
CA PRO A 96 -17.90 2.48 0.09
C PRO A 96 -18.29 1.82 1.42
N TRP A 97 -18.82 2.59 2.38
CA TRP A 97 -19.17 2.05 3.71
C TRP A 97 -20.18 0.90 3.66
N ARG A 98 -21.07 0.88 2.66
CA ARG A 98 -22.03 -0.20 2.44
C ARG A 98 -21.39 -1.58 2.18
N GLU A 99 -20.14 -1.59 1.70
CA GLU A 99 -19.37 -2.82 1.46
C GLU A 99 -18.55 -3.24 2.68
N VAL A 100 -18.31 -2.31 3.61
CA VAL A 100 -17.65 -2.60 4.89
C VAL A 100 -18.62 -3.31 5.81
N ARG A 101 -18.39 -4.61 6.05
CA ARG A 101 -19.25 -5.43 6.91
C ARG A 101 -18.79 -5.48 8.37
N GLY A 102 -17.55 -5.11 8.62
CA GLY A 102 -16.99 -5.05 9.95
C GLY A 102 -15.64 -4.36 9.96
N TYR A 103 -15.20 -4.01 11.16
CA TYR A 103 -13.87 -3.51 11.41
C TYR A 103 -13.25 -4.28 12.57
N GLN A 104 -11.95 -4.49 12.51
CA GLN A 104 -11.17 -4.99 13.63
C GLN A 104 -10.03 -4.03 13.89
N ARG A 105 -9.91 -3.62 15.15
CA ARG A 105 -8.77 -2.83 15.60
C ARG A 105 -7.63 -3.78 15.93
N HIS A 106 -6.50 -3.62 15.26
CA HIS A 106 -5.28 -4.35 15.56
C HIS A 106 -4.21 -3.34 16.02
N GLY A 107 -4.11 -3.13 17.34
CA GLY A 107 -3.30 -2.08 17.92
C GLY A 107 -3.75 -0.68 17.49
N ASN A 108 -2.89 0.02 16.74
CA ASN A 108 -3.17 1.35 16.16
C ASN A 108 -3.72 1.28 14.72
N GLU A 109 -3.91 0.08 14.17
CA GLU A 109 -4.42 -0.12 12.82
C GLU A 109 -5.90 -0.51 12.84
N LEU A 110 -6.64 -0.05 11.84
CA LEU A 110 -8.05 -0.41 11.65
C LEU A 110 -8.15 -1.26 10.37
N LEU A 111 -8.46 -2.54 10.53
CA LEU A 111 -8.67 -3.47 9.45
C LEU A 111 -10.16 -3.46 9.08
N LEU A 112 -10.46 -3.13 7.84
CA LEU A 112 -11.82 -3.13 7.30
C LEU A 112 -12.04 -4.43 6.51
N PHE A 113 -13.10 -5.16 6.81
CA PHE A 113 -13.44 -6.38 6.10
C PHE A 113 -14.52 -6.12 5.06
N THR A 114 -14.23 -6.55 3.83
CA THR A 114 -15.18 -6.64 2.72
C THR A 114 -15.28 -8.10 2.28
N ARG A 115 -16.46 -8.51 1.79
CA ARG A 115 -16.68 -9.88 1.30
C ARG A 115 -16.13 -9.95 -0.13
N ILE A 116 -15.14 -10.80 -0.37
CA ILE A 116 -14.63 -11.13 -1.71
C ILE A 116 -15.61 -12.09 -2.38
#